data_AF-A0A7S1B0L1-F1
#
_entry.id   AF-A0A7S1B0L1-F1
#
_cell.length_a   1.000
_cell.length_b   1.000
_cell.length_c   1.000
_cell.angle_alpha   90.00
_cell.angle_beta   90.00
_cell.angle_gamma   90.00
#
_symmetry.space_group_name_H-M   'P 1'
#
loop_
_entity.id
_entity.type
_entity.pdbx_description
1 polymer ?
#
loop_
_entity_poly.entity_id
_entity_poly.type
_entity_poly.pdbx_seq_one_letter_code
_entity_poly.pdbx_strand_id
1 'polypeptide(L)'
;MSAANTVLENGGSVVLLDKSSFCGGNSTKATSGINGANTRTQREKGIKDSADLFTSDTLKGGAKKPELAKLLCENSGADVEWLMDKFNLDLSLVARLGGHSAPRTHRGKERFPGMTITYALIQMVEKIAEK
;
A
#
# COMPACT_ATOMS: atom_id res chain seq x y z
N MET A 1 -6.64 -2.39 -9.36
CA MET A 1 -5.42 -3.08 -9.81
C MET A 1 -4.92 -4.12 -8.81
N SER A 2 -4.81 -3.82 -7.51
CA SER A 2 -4.40 -4.84 -6.52
C SER A 2 -5.27 -6.10 -6.57
N ALA A 3 -6.60 -5.94 -6.58
CA ALA A 3 -7.54 -7.07 -6.73
C ALA A 3 -7.29 -7.92 -7.99
N ALA A 4 -6.99 -7.29 -9.13
CA ALA A 4 -6.69 -8.00 -10.37
C ALA A 4 -5.41 -8.83 -10.23
N ASN A 5 -4.33 -8.23 -9.73
CA ASN A 5 -3.07 -8.93 -9.49
C ASN A 5 -3.24 -10.08 -8.48
N THR A 6 -3.98 -9.88 -7.39
CA THR A 6 -4.25 -10.94 -6.40
C THR A 6 -5.00 -12.12 -7.03
N VAL A 7 -6.04 -11.88 -7.84
CA VAL A 7 -6.77 -12.98 -8.51
C VAL A 7 -5.85 -13.72 -9.50
N LEU A 8 -5.03 -12.98 -10.26
CA LEU A 8 -4.05 -13.57 -11.18
C LEU A 8 -2.99 -14.40 -10.45
N GLU A 9 -2.49 -13.94 -9.30
CA GLU A 9 -1.56 -14.71 -8.45
C GLU A 9 -2.18 -16.00 -7.91
N ASN A 10 -3.50 -16.05 -7.77
CA ASN A 10 -4.25 -17.24 -7.35
C ASN A 10 -4.75 -18.08 -8.54
N GLY A 11 -4.24 -17.84 -9.76
CA GLY A 11 -4.56 -18.61 -10.96
C GLY A 11 -5.94 -18.35 -11.56
N GLY A 12 -6.63 -17.29 -11.12
CA GLY A 12 -7.91 -16.88 -11.68
C GLY A 12 -7.76 -16.08 -12.97
N SER A 13 -8.87 -15.88 -13.68
CA SER A 13 -8.95 -15.00 -14.85
C SER A 13 -9.64 -13.69 -14.48
N VAL A 14 -9.16 -12.58 -15.06
CA VAL A 14 -9.64 -11.23 -14.74
C VAL A 14 -9.86 -10.43 -16.02
N VAL A 15 -10.96 -9.67 -16.06
CA VAL A 15 -11.14 -8.57 -17.00
C VAL A 15 -11.04 -7.27 -16.19
N LEU A 16 -10.07 -6.43 -16.52
CA LEU A 16 -9.88 -5.11 -15.91
C LEU A 16 -10.40 -4.03 -16.87
N LEU A 17 -11.35 -3.22 -16.41
CA LEU A 17 -11.91 -2.11 -17.18
C LEU A 17 -11.65 -0.80 -16.45
N ASP A 18 -11.22 0.21 -17.20
CA ASP A 18 -11.15 1.60 -16.74
C ASP A 18 -11.84 2.49 -17.79
N LYS A 19 -12.62 3.48 -17.35
CA LYS A 19 -13.30 4.41 -18.26
C LYS A 19 -12.33 5.47 -18.81
N SER A 20 -11.24 5.71 -18.10
CA SER A 20 -10.23 6.69 -18.48
C SER A 20 -9.30 6.11 -19.54
N SER A 21 -8.68 6.98 -20.33
CA SER A 21 -7.69 6.58 -21.33
C SER A 21 -6.45 5.90 -20.75
N PHE A 22 -6.19 6.10 -19.45
CA PHE A 22 -5.09 5.47 -18.72
C PHE A 22 -5.58 5.02 -17.34
N CYS A 23 -5.15 3.83 -16.93
CA CYS A 23 -5.40 3.30 -15.59
C CYS A 23 -4.63 4.10 -14.51
N GLY A 24 -5.18 4.15 -13.29
CA GLY A 24 -4.45 4.62 -12.10
C GLY A 24 -5.16 5.69 -11.26
N GLY A 25 -5.98 6.53 -11.90
CA GLY A 25 -6.84 7.49 -11.22
C GLY A 25 -6.12 8.39 -10.19
N ASN A 26 -6.76 8.62 -9.04
CA ASN A 26 -6.18 9.44 -7.97
C ASN A 26 -4.99 8.77 -7.27
N SER A 27 -4.89 7.44 -7.30
CA SER A 27 -3.80 6.70 -6.68
C SER A 27 -2.44 7.10 -7.28
N THR A 28 -2.38 7.35 -8.59
CA THR A 28 -1.16 7.81 -9.28
C THR A 28 -0.67 9.17 -8.77
N LYS A 29 -1.58 10.01 -8.24
CA LYS A 29 -1.27 11.36 -7.75
C LYS A 29 -0.84 11.39 -6.28
N ALA A 30 -0.87 10.26 -5.57
CA ALA A 30 -0.50 10.22 -4.16
C ALA A 30 1.01 10.48 -3.97
N THR A 31 1.35 11.42 -3.08
CA THR A 31 2.74 11.90 -2.90
C THR A 31 3.37 11.49 -1.57
N SER A 32 2.58 11.34 -0.51
CA SER A 32 3.12 11.14 0.84
C SER A 32 3.66 9.73 1.10
N GLY A 33 2.97 8.70 0.61
CA GLY A 33 3.29 7.29 0.85
C GLY A 33 2.07 6.46 1.25
N ILE A 34 2.33 5.22 1.66
CA ILE A 34 1.34 4.24 2.13
C ILE A 34 1.60 3.90 3.60
N ASN A 35 0.55 3.82 4.42
CA ASN A 35 0.71 3.48 5.83
C ASN A 35 0.83 1.96 6.03
N GLY A 36 1.78 1.52 6.84
CA GLY A 36 1.96 0.12 7.23
C GLY A 36 2.60 0.03 8.61
N ALA A 37 1.99 -0.75 9.50
CA ALA A 37 2.48 -0.96 10.86
C ALA A 37 3.20 -2.30 11.02
N ASN A 38 4.18 -2.34 11.92
CA ASN A 38 5.05 -3.50 12.16
C ASN A 38 5.63 -4.11 10.87
N THR A 39 6.08 -3.26 9.94
CA THR A 39 6.73 -3.68 8.69
C THR A 39 8.21 -4.01 8.93
N ARG A 40 8.81 -4.82 8.04
CA ARG A 40 10.27 -5.05 7.99
C ARG A 40 11.07 -3.75 7.97
N THR A 41 10.67 -2.77 7.16
CA THR A 41 11.32 -1.46 7.10
C THR A 41 11.28 -0.72 8.44
N GLN A 42 10.18 -0.80 9.20
CA GLN A 42 10.11 -0.22 10.55
C GLN A 42 11.04 -0.95 11.51
N ARG A 43 11.04 -2.29 11.49
CA ARG A 43 11.91 -3.11 12.36
C ARG A 43 13.40 -2.82 12.13
N GLU A 44 13.82 -2.77 10.87
CA GLU A 44 15.21 -2.44 10.48
C GLU A 44 15.65 -1.05 10.95
N LYS A 45 14.71 -0.11 11.07
CA LYS A 45 14.96 1.24 11.57
C LYS A 45 14.75 1.41 13.08
N GLY A 46 14.47 0.32 13.80
CA GLY A 46 14.18 0.37 15.24
C GLY A 46 12.90 1.12 15.60
N ILE A 47 11.97 1.29 14.65
CA ILE A 47 10.69 1.96 14.89
C ILE A 47 9.74 0.96 15.57
N LYS A 48 9.31 1.29 16.79
CA LYS A 48 8.31 0.53 17.53
C LYS A 48 6.91 1.02 17.13
N ASP A 49 6.20 0.24 16.32
CA ASP A 49 4.82 0.47 15.92
C ASP A 49 4.05 -0.86 15.96
N SER A 50 2.72 -0.81 15.99
CA SER A 50 1.87 -2.01 16.01
C SER A 50 0.54 -1.75 15.32
N ALA A 51 -0.13 -2.83 14.88
CA ALA A 51 -1.47 -2.74 14.30
C ALA A 51 -2.47 -2.13 15.31
N ASP A 52 -2.34 -2.43 16.60
CA ASP A 52 -3.18 -1.86 17.66
C ASP A 52 -2.96 -0.35 17.81
N LEU A 53 -1.70 0.11 17.80
CA LEU A 53 -1.37 1.53 17.88
C LEU A 53 -1.91 2.27 16.65
N PHE A 54 -1.76 1.68 15.47
CA PHE A 54 -2.30 2.24 14.24
C PHE A 54 -3.84 2.25 14.22
N THR A 55 -4.49 1.20 14.75
CA THR A 55 -5.96 1.15 14.90
C THR A 55 -6.44 2.26 15.83
N SER A 56 -5.80 2.43 16.99
CA SER A 56 -6.11 3.51 17.94
C SER A 56 -5.98 4.90 17.30
N ASP A 57 -4.89 5.15 16.56
CA ASP A 57 -4.70 6.41 15.84
C ASP A 57 -5.79 6.63 14.78
N THR A 58 -6.16 5.58 14.04
CA THR A 58 -7.19 5.62 12.99
C THR A 58 -8.58 5.89 13.55
N LEU A 59 -8.94 5.26 14.67
CA LEU A 59 -10.18 5.52 15.40
C LEU A 59 -10.24 6.94 15.93
N LYS A 60 -9.15 7.41 16.56
CA LYS A 60 -9.03 8.79 17.04
C LYS A 60 -9.11 9.82 15.92
N GLY A 61 -8.64 9.46 14.72
CA GLY A 61 -8.76 10.27 13.49
C GLY A 61 -10.17 10.36 12.92
N GLY A 62 -11.15 9.65 13.49
CA GLY A 62 -12.56 9.76 13.11
C GLY A 62 -13.10 8.59 12.28
N ALA A 63 -12.41 7.44 12.25
CA ALA A 63 -12.94 6.25 11.59
C ALA A 63 -14.25 5.79 12.26
N LYS A 64 -15.32 5.69 11.48
CA LYS A 64 -16.68 5.37 11.96
C LYS A 64 -16.99 3.88 12.07
N LYS A 65 -16.12 3.02 11.50
CA LYS A 65 -16.29 1.56 11.41
C LYS A 65 -15.07 0.87 12.03
N PRO A 66 -15.09 0.59 13.34
CA PRO A 66 -13.95 0.03 14.04
C PRO A 66 -13.46 -1.30 13.49
N GLU A 67 -14.38 -2.15 13.04
CA GLU A 67 -14.09 -3.45 12.43
C GLU A 67 -13.27 -3.31 11.13
N LEU A 68 -13.60 -2.32 10.30
CA LEU A 68 -12.85 -2.05 9.07
C LEU A 68 -11.51 -1.35 9.37
N ALA A 69 -11.48 -0.46 10.36
CA ALA A 69 -10.24 0.19 10.79
C ALA A 69 -9.24 -0.83 11.32
N LYS A 70 -9.71 -1.79 12.14
CA LYS A 70 -8.90 -2.89 12.65
C LYS A 70 -8.37 -3.76 11.50
N LEU A 71 -9.25 -4.20 10.59
CA LEU A 71 -8.85 -5.01 9.45
C LEU A 71 -7.81 -4.32 8.56
N LEU A 72 -8.00 -3.01 8.31
CA LEU A 72 -7.04 -2.20 7.57
C LEU A 72 -5.66 -2.19 8.25
N CYS A 73 -5.62 -1.94 9.55
CA CYS A 73 -4.37 -1.79 10.30
C CYS A 73 -3.65 -3.13 10.49
N GLU A 74 -4.38 -4.22 10.73
CA GLU A 74 -3.83 -5.58 10.88
C GLU A 74 -3.14 -6.06 9.61
N ASN A 75 -3.74 -5.82 8.44
CA ASN A 75 -3.16 -6.25 7.16
C ASN A 75 -2.12 -5.28 6.60
N SER A 76 -2.10 -4.03 7.07
CA SER A 76 -1.25 -2.97 6.50
C SER A 76 0.24 -3.30 6.39
N GLY A 77 0.78 -4.05 7.36
CA GLY A 77 2.18 -4.46 7.33
C GLY A 77 2.47 -5.44 6.19
N ALA A 78 1.64 -6.48 6.07
CA ALA A 78 1.74 -7.49 5.02
C ALA A 78 1.49 -6.88 3.63
N ASP A 79 0.55 -5.93 3.52
CA ASP A 79 0.26 -5.25 2.26
C ASP A 79 1.46 -4.43 1.75
N VAL A 80 2.17 -3.74 2.65
CA VAL A 80 3.42 -3.03 2.30
C VAL A 80 4.50 -4.01 1.87
N GLU A 81 4.67 -5.11 2.59
CA GLU A 81 5.66 -6.14 2.24
C GLU A 81 5.33 -6.83 0.91
N TRP A 82 4.05 -7.09 0.62
CA TRP A 82 3.59 -7.63 -0.67
C TRP A 82 3.93 -6.68 -1.82
N LEU A 83 3.71 -5.37 -1.66
CA LEU A 83 4.12 -4.37 -2.66
C LEU A 83 5.63 -4.40 -2.91
N MET A 84 6.44 -4.51 -1.86
CA MET A 84 7.89 -4.60 -1.99
C MET A 84 8.31 -5.89 -2.70
N ASP A 85 7.81 -7.03 -2.25
CA ASP A 85 8.30 -8.35 -2.68
C ASP A 85 7.77 -8.76 -4.06
N LYS A 86 6.51 -8.45 -4.39
CA LYS A 86 5.88 -8.87 -5.65
C LYS A 86 6.11 -7.90 -6.81
N PHE A 87 6.24 -6.62 -6.50
CA PHE A 87 6.38 -5.56 -7.51
C PHE A 87 7.75 -4.88 -7.48
N ASN A 88 8.67 -5.37 -6.65
CA ASN A 88 10.02 -4.82 -6.48
C ASN A 88 10.00 -3.31 -6.18
N LEU A 89 9.06 -2.89 -5.34
CA LEU A 89 8.87 -1.48 -5.00
C LEU A 89 9.78 -1.05 -3.84
N ASP A 90 10.47 0.08 -4.02
CA ASP A 90 11.18 0.74 -2.92
C ASP A 90 10.19 1.42 -1.98
N LEU A 91 10.03 0.85 -0.79
CA LEU A 91 9.28 1.40 0.34
C LEU A 91 10.18 1.51 1.58
N SER A 92 11.46 1.82 1.37
CA SER A 92 12.49 1.82 2.41
C SER A 92 12.50 3.06 3.30
N LEU A 93 11.85 4.16 2.92
CA LEU A 93 11.76 5.37 3.73
C LEU A 93 10.46 5.36 4.55
N VAL A 94 10.54 5.79 5.81
CA VAL A 94 9.39 5.82 6.73
C VAL A 94 9.28 7.20 7.33
N ALA A 95 8.13 7.83 7.17
CA ALA A 95 7.82 9.15 7.73
C ALA A 95 6.69 9.07 8.75
N ARG A 96 6.64 10.06 9.63
CA ARG A 96 5.51 10.30 10.54
C ARG A 96 4.66 11.43 9.95
N LEU A 97 3.37 11.18 9.73
CA LEU A 97 2.40 12.19 9.32
C LEU A 97 1.53 12.60 10.51
N GLY A 98 0.71 13.64 10.31
CA GLY A 98 -0.22 14.13 11.32
C GLY A 98 -1.16 13.04 11.83
N GLY A 99 -1.41 13.02 13.14
CA GLY A 99 -2.28 12.02 13.79
C GLY A 99 -1.61 10.67 14.10
N HIS A 100 -0.39 10.42 13.61
CA HIS A 100 0.30 9.17 13.89
C HIS A 100 1.05 9.22 15.23
N SER A 101 0.94 8.18 16.03
CA SER A 101 1.73 7.98 17.25
C SER A 101 3.16 7.51 16.95
N ALA A 102 3.37 6.76 15.86
CA ALA A 102 4.68 6.31 15.39
C ALA A 102 4.88 6.57 13.88
N PRO A 103 6.13 6.67 13.37
CA PRO A 103 6.40 6.75 11.94
C PRO A 103 5.94 5.46 11.23
N ARG A 104 5.07 5.60 10.22
CA ARG A 104 4.49 4.43 9.51
C ARG A 104 4.13 4.68 8.05
N THR A 105 4.43 5.86 7.52
CA THR A 105 4.15 6.18 6.12
C THR A 105 5.37 5.80 5.29
N HIS A 106 5.23 4.72 4.54
CA HIS A 106 6.25 4.12 3.68
C HIS A 106 6.28 4.79 2.31
N ARG A 107 7.49 5.06 1.82
CA ARG A 107 7.73 5.67 0.51
C ARG A 107 9.11 5.29 -0.03
N GLY A 108 9.26 5.42 -1.34
CA GLY A 108 10.55 5.26 -2.01
C GLY A 108 11.41 6.52 -1.96
N LYS A 109 12.69 6.35 -2.31
CA LYS A 109 13.67 7.44 -2.47
C LYS A 109 13.40 8.27 -3.72
N GLU A 110 12.84 7.65 -4.76
CA GLU A 110 12.64 8.26 -6.07
C GLU A 110 11.16 8.35 -6.43
N ARG A 111 10.80 9.43 -7.15
CA ARG A 111 9.44 9.72 -7.66
C ARG A 111 8.35 9.75 -6.58
N PHE A 112 7.12 10.00 -7.01
CA PHE A 112 5.98 9.97 -6.09
C PHE A 112 5.51 8.53 -5.85
N PRO A 113 5.30 8.11 -4.58
CA PRO A 113 4.91 6.74 -4.24
C PRO A 113 3.65 6.27 -4.96
N GLY A 114 2.67 7.16 -5.15
CA GLY A 114 1.45 6.84 -5.89
C GLY A 114 1.74 6.43 -7.33
N MET A 115 2.59 7.18 -8.02
CA MET A 115 3.00 6.88 -9.39
C MET A 115 3.74 5.54 -9.45
N THR A 116 4.73 5.32 -8.59
CA THR A 116 5.53 4.08 -8.63
C THR A 116 4.70 2.84 -8.33
N ILE A 117 3.83 2.89 -7.30
CA ILE A 117 2.93 1.79 -6.96
C ILE A 117 1.95 1.52 -8.11
N THR A 118 1.26 2.55 -8.61
CA THR A 118 0.28 2.33 -9.68
C THR A 118 0.92 1.79 -10.96
N TYR A 119 2.07 2.32 -11.35
CA TYR A 119 2.75 1.87 -12.56
C TYR A 119 3.22 0.42 -12.47
N ALA A 120 3.78 0.00 -11.33
CA ALA A 120 4.20 -1.39 -11.15
C ALA A 120 3.01 -2.37 -11.18
N LEU A 121 1.86 -1.97 -10.60
CA LEU A 121 0.63 -2.77 -10.65
C LEU A 121 0.06 -2.88 -12.08
N ILE A 122 0.19 -1.83 -12.90
CA ILE A 122 -0.22 -1.83 -14.33
C ILE A 122 0.66 -2.79 -15.12
N GLN A 123 1.99 -2.64 -15.00
CA GLN A 123 2.97 -3.40 -15.77
C GLN A 123 2.82 -4.92 -15.58
N MET A 124 2.48 -5.38 -14.37
CA MET A 124 2.25 -6.80 -14.13
C MET A 124 1.03 -7.34 -14.89
N VAL A 125 -0.07 -6.58 -14.92
CA VAL A 125 -1.29 -6.96 -15.65
C VAL A 125 -1.04 -6.90 -17.16
N GLU A 126 -0.37 -5.86 -17.67
CA GLU A 126 -0.01 -5.73 -19.08
C GLU A 126 0.88 -6.90 -19.54
N LYS A 127 1.92 -7.24 -18.76
CA LYS A 127 2.81 -8.37 -19.07
C LYS A 127 2.09 -9.72 -19.14
N ILE A 128 0.98 -9.88 -18.42
CA ILE A 128 0.16 -11.10 -18.49
C ILE A 128 -0.78 -11.05 -19.70
N ALA A 129 -1.35 -9.87 -20.00
CA ALA A 129 -2.25 -9.70 -21.14
C ALA A 129 -1.55 -9.79 -22.51
N GLU A 130 -0.25 -9.52 -22.57
CA GLU A 130 0.57 -9.67 -23.78
C GLU A 130 0.97 -11.13 -24.09
N LYS A 131 0.67 -12.08 -23.20
CA LYS A 131 0.94 -13.51 -23.41
C LYS A 131 -0.26 -14.22 -24.01
#